data_AF-A0A537BC91-F1
#
_entry.id   AF-A0A537BC91-F1
#
_cell.length_a   1.000
_cell.length_b   1.000
_cell.length_c   1.000
_cell.angle_alpha   90.00
_cell.angle_beta   90.00
_cell.angle_gamma   90.00
#
_symmetry.space_group_name_H-M   'P 1'
#
loop_
_entity.id
_entity.type
_entity.pdbx_description
1 polymer ?
#
loop_
_entity_poly.entity_id
_entity_poly.type
_entity_poly.pdbx_seq_one_letter_code
_entity_poly.pdbx_strand_id
1 'polypeptide(L)' 'LAGEYSIADIATYPWVARYEWHKTDLNAWPNVKRWFDSIGARPAVRRGMAVPS' A
#
# COMPACT_ATOMS: atom_id res chain seq x y z
N LEU A 1 5.02 -7.66 -0.40
CA LEU A 1 5.78 -7.77 -1.66
C LEU A 1 7.03 -8.61 -1.43
N ALA A 2 7.91 -8.21 -0.51
CA ALA A 2 9.23 -8.82 -0.32
C ALA A 2 9.25 -10.16 0.45
N GLY A 3 8.12 -10.88 0.53
CA GLY A 3 7.95 -12.01 1.46
C GLY A 3 7.78 -11.50 2.89
N GLU A 4 8.90 -11.18 3.55
CA GLU A 4 8.90 -10.45 4.83
C GLU A 4 8.78 -8.93 4.59
N TYR A 5 8.20 -8.22 5.56
CA TYR A 5 8.02 -6.77 5.45
C TYR A 5 9.38 -6.07 5.37
N SER A 6 9.59 -5.28 4.31
CA SER A 6 10.88 -4.62 4.08
C SER A 6 10.73 -3.21 3.49
N ILE A 7 11.88 -2.57 3.21
CA ILE A 7 11.94 -1.27 2.53
C ILE A 7 11.26 -1.29 1.16
N ALA A 8 11.17 -2.44 0.49
CA ALA A 8 10.45 -2.55 -0.78
C ALA A 8 8.96 -2.28 -0.59
N ASP A 9 8.34 -2.82 0.47
CA ASP A 9 6.93 -2.54 0.77
C ASP A 9 6.71 -1.05 1.10
N ILE A 10 7.64 -0.46 1.87
CA ILE A 10 7.60 0.96 2.25
C ILE A 10 7.70 1.87 1.02
N ALA A 11 8.64 1.58 0.11
CA ALA A 11 8.85 2.39 -1.09
C ALA A 11 7.68 2.28 -2.09
N THR A 12 7.07 1.09 -2.20
CA THR A 12 6.00 0.84 -3.16
C THR A 12 4.61 1.28 -2.68
N TYR A 13 4.32 1.17 -1.38
CA TYR A 13 2.97 1.40 -0.85
C TYR A 13 2.39 2.80 -1.17
N PRO A 14 3.11 3.92 -1.00
CA PRO A 14 2.56 5.26 -1.27
C PRO A 14 2.16 5.47 -2.73
N TRP A 15 2.86 4.82 -3.66
CA TRP A 15 2.49 4.84 -5.09
C TRP A 15 1.19 4.09 -5.33
N VAL A 16 1.05 2.88 -4.78
CA VAL A 16 -0.15 2.06 -4.95
C VAL A 16 -1.36 2.68 -4.23
N ALA A 17 -1.16 3.38 -3.11
CA ALA A 17 -2.23 4.08 -2.39
C ALA A 17 -2.97 5.14 -3.24
N ARG A 18 -2.41 5.56 -4.38
CA ARG A 18 -3.04 6.48 -5.34
C ARG A 18 -3.77 5.75 -6.48
N TYR A 19 -4.11 4.47 -6.32
CA TYR A 19 -4.72 3.65 -7.38
C TYR A 19 -5.98 4.25 -8.00
N GLU A 20 -6.77 5.00 -7.21
CA GLU A 20 -7.95 5.72 -7.71
C GLU A 20 -7.58 6.76 -8.77
N TRP A 21 -6.48 7.49 -8.59
CA TRP A 21 -5.98 8.48 -9.56
C TRP A 21 -5.49 7.81 -10.84
N HIS A 22 -5.02 6.57 -10.74
CA HIS A 22 -4.63 5.74 -11.88
C HIS A 22 -5.84 5.09 -12.58
N LYS A 23 -7.07 5.28 -12.06
CA LYS A 23 -8.30 4.65 -12.55
C LYS A 23 -8.23 3.12 -12.54
N THR A 24 -7.59 2.55 -11.52
CA THR A 24 -7.39 1.11 -11.36
C THR A 24 -8.33 0.57 -10.28
N ASP A 25 -9.02 -0.54 -10.53
CA ASP A 25 -9.73 -1.29 -9.49
C ASP A 25 -8.81 -2.36 -8.89
N LEU A 26 -8.47 -2.23 -7.60
CA LEU A 26 -7.64 -3.23 -6.91
C LEU A 26 -8.36 -4.57 -6.75
N ASN A 27 -9.69 -4.64 -6.83
CA ASN A 27 -10.42 -5.90 -6.75
C ASN A 27 -10.13 -6.84 -7.93
N ALA A 28 -9.68 -6.30 -9.08
CA ALA A 28 -9.21 -7.09 -10.21
C ALA A 28 -7.89 -7.83 -9.93
N TRP A 29 -7.16 -7.45 -8.87
CA TRP A 29 -5.82 -7.95 -8.53
C TRP A 29 -5.78 -8.46 -7.09
N PRO A 30 -6.35 -9.66 -6.80
CA PRO A 30 -6.58 -10.11 -5.43
C PRO A 30 -5.30 -10.20 -4.57
N ASN A 31 -4.17 -10.56 -5.17
CA ASN A 31 -2.88 -10.59 -4.47
C ASN A 31 -2.36 -9.19 -4.12
N VAL A 32 -2.56 -8.22 -5.02
CA VAL A 32 -2.19 -6.81 -4.78
C VAL A 32 -3.10 -6.22 -3.71
N LYS A 33 -4.41 -6.48 -3.80
CA LYS A 33 -5.38 -6.03 -2.78
C LYS A 33 -5.04 -6.58 -1.40
N ARG A 34 -4.80 -7.89 -1.28
CA ARG A 34 -4.39 -8.53 -0.02
C ARG A 34 -3.15 -7.87 0.56
N TRP A 35 -2.12 -7.65 -0.27
CA TRP A 35 -0.89 -6.97 0.15
C TRP A 35 -1.16 -5.53 0.58
N PHE A 36 -1.88 -4.75 -0.21
CA PHE A 36 -2.23 -3.36 0.07
C PHE A 36 -2.95 -3.23 1.42
N ASP A 37 -4.00 -4.02 1.62
CA ASP A 37 -4.78 -4.04 2.87
C ASP A 37 -3.89 -4.41 4.07
N SER A 38 -3.00 -5.41 3.91
CA SER A 38 -2.09 -5.86 4.96
C SER A 38 -1.06 -4.81 5.35
N ILE A 39 -0.50 -4.07 4.39
CA ILE A 39 0.45 -2.99 4.66
C ILE A 39 -0.27 -1.77 5.27
N GLY A 40 -1.44 -1.40 4.73
CA GLY A 40 -2.23 -0.27 5.20
C GLY A 40 -2.79 -0.44 6.62
N ALA A 41 -2.99 -1.67 7.08
CA ALA A 41 -3.41 -1.96 8.45
C ALA A 41 -2.32 -1.64 9.51
N ARG A 42 -1.05 -1.50 9.12
CA ARG A 42 0.06 -1.28 10.07
C ARG A 42 -0.01 0.12 10.69
N PRO A 43 0.02 0.28 12.03
CA PRO A 43 -0.05 1.59 12.67
C PRO A 43 1.03 2.57 12.22
N ALA A 44 2.25 2.10 11.96
CA ALA A 44 3.35 2.94 11.48
C ALA A 44 3.11 3.47 10.06
N VAL A 45 2.52 2.66 9.17
CA VAL A 45 2.18 3.08 7.80
C VAL A 45 1.09 4.14 7.84
N ARG A 46 0.03 3.94 8.65
CA ARG A 46 -1.04 4.93 8.83
C ARG A 46 -0.50 6.28 9.32
N ARG A 47 0.44 6.26 10.28
CA ARG A 47 1.10 7.50 10.74
C ARG A 47 1.95 8.16 9.64
N GLY A 48 2.72 7.37 8.88
CA GLY A 48 3.54 7.90 7.80
C GLY A 48 2.72 8.51 6.66
N MET A 49 1.62 7.87 6.27
CA MET A 49 0.72 8.36 5.21
C MET A 49 -0.09 9.60 5.60
N ALA A 50 -0.13 9.95 6.88
CA ALA A 50 -0.73 11.20 7.35
C ALA A 50 0.22 12.41 7.21
N VAL A 51 1.40 12.23 6.61
CA VAL A 51 2.44 13.26 6.45
C VAL A 51 2.97 13.28 5.00
N PRO A 52 3.12 14.45 4.37
CA PRO A 52 2.63 15.76 4.82
C PRO A 52 1.09 15.82 4.79
N SER A 53 0.51 16.61 5.69
CA SER A 53 -0.93 16.89 5.74
C SER A 53 -1.29 18.08 4.86
#